data_AF-A0A6J4I323-F1
#
_entry.id   AF-A0A6J4I323-F1
#
_cell.length_a   1.000
_cell.length_b   1.000
_cell.length_c   1.000
_cell.angle_alpha   90.00
_cell.angle_beta   90.00
_cell.angle_gamma   90.00
#
_symmetry.space_group_name_H-M   'P 1'
#
loop_
_entity.id
_entity.type
_entity.pdbx_description
1 polymer ?
#
loop_
_entity_poly.entity_id
_entity_poly.type
_entity_poly.pdbx_seq_one_letter_code
_entity_poly.pdbx_strand_id
1 'polypeptide(L)'
;CKVGREEVVGLLTALRRFVARNEAADLARWQRLAQMLADGLSGIPGLTATYNDGQKNGRPGVNLKIDSQVIGKSAIDVVNELAAGDPIVAVAQGGADGGQLTLGVMCLAEGEAPIVIGRLKDVVSH
;
A
#
# COMPACT_ATOMS: atom_id res chain seq x y z
N CYS A 1 14.71 -57.65 -15.16
CA CYS A 1 14.11 -56.51 -14.46
C CYS A 1 14.09 -55.29 -15.37
N LYS A 2 12.95 -54.97 -15.99
CA LYS A 2 12.77 -53.77 -16.83
C LYS A 2 12.04 -52.74 -15.97
N VAL A 3 12.81 -51.86 -15.31
CA VAL A 3 12.29 -50.83 -14.39
C VAL A 3 11.58 -49.76 -15.22
N GLY A 4 10.34 -49.47 -14.81
CA GLY A 4 9.41 -48.53 -15.44
C GLY A 4 9.92 -47.09 -15.43
N ARG A 5 9.56 -46.38 -16.48
CA ARG A 5 9.99 -45.01 -16.80
C ARG A 5 8.87 -44.02 -16.46
N GLU A 6 8.34 -44.08 -15.24
CA GLU A 6 7.16 -43.29 -14.84
C GLU A 6 7.29 -42.77 -13.40
N GLU A 7 8.13 -41.75 -13.14
CA GLU A 7 7.93 -40.88 -11.96
C GLU A 7 8.84 -39.64 -11.91
N VAL A 8 8.71 -38.70 -12.86
CA VAL A 8 9.26 -37.32 -12.68
C VAL A 8 8.40 -36.24 -13.36
N VAL A 9 7.07 -36.30 -13.24
CA VAL A 9 6.18 -35.19 -13.69
C VAL A 9 5.11 -34.88 -12.64
N GLY A 10 5.42 -35.08 -11.35
CA GLY A 10 4.49 -34.82 -10.23
C GLY A 10 4.81 -33.58 -9.39
N LEU A 11 6.09 -33.22 -9.25
CA LEU A 11 6.51 -32.25 -8.23
C LEU A 11 6.49 -30.78 -8.70
N LEU A 12 6.59 -30.53 -10.01
CA LEU A 12 6.70 -29.16 -10.53
C LEU A 12 5.33 -28.46 -10.65
N THR A 13 4.25 -29.22 -10.83
CA THR A 13 2.90 -28.66 -11.06
C THR A 13 2.19 -28.27 -9.76
N ALA A 14 2.41 -29.02 -8.66
CA ALA A 14 1.82 -28.72 -7.37
C ALA A 14 2.38 -27.42 -6.76
N LEU A 15 3.68 -27.16 -6.93
CA LEU A 15 4.31 -25.94 -6.41
C LEU A 15 3.83 -24.69 -7.14
N ARG A 16 3.74 -24.73 -8.48
CA ARG A 16 3.25 -23.60 -9.30
C ARG A 16 1.82 -23.19 -8.93
N ARG A 17 0.94 -24.15 -8.65
CA ARG A 17 -0.46 -23.88 -8.25
C ARG A 17 -0.58 -23.34 -6.83
N PHE A 18 0.30 -23.76 -5.92
CA PHE A 18 0.29 -23.27 -4.53
C PHE A 18 0.82 -21.83 -4.44
N VAL A 19 1.92 -21.53 -5.13
CA VAL A 19 2.51 -20.17 -5.16
C VAL A 19 1.54 -19.16 -5.79
N ALA A 20 0.94 -19.49 -6.94
CA ALA A 20 -0.01 -18.59 -7.61
C ALA A 20 -1.32 -18.35 -6.82
N ARG A 21 -1.76 -19.32 -5.99
CA ARG A 21 -2.93 -19.15 -5.12
C ARG A 21 -2.68 -18.16 -3.99
N ASN A 22 -1.47 -18.17 -3.42
CA ASN A 22 -1.10 -17.24 -2.36
C ASN A 22 -0.99 -15.81 -2.92
N GLU A 23 -0.34 -15.63 -4.08
CA GLU A 23 -0.23 -14.33 -4.73
C GLU A 23 -1.59 -13.66 -5.01
N ALA A 24 -2.60 -14.42 -5.43
CA ALA A 24 -3.94 -13.88 -5.66
C ALA A 24 -4.66 -13.49 -4.34
N ALA A 25 -4.47 -14.27 -3.27
CA ALA A 25 -5.03 -13.96 -1.96
C ALA A 25 -4.36 -12.74 -1.31
N ASP A 26 -3.03 -12.64 -1.43
CA ASP A 26 -2.25 -11.48 -0.97
C ASP A 26 -2.63 -10.22 -1.74
N LEU A 27 -2.76 -10.30 -3.07
CA LEU A 27 -3.20 -9.18 -3.89
C LEU A 27 -4.59 -8.69 -3.48
N ALA A 28 -5.56 -9.59 -3.30
CA ALA A 28 -6.91 -9.24 -2.88
C ALA A 28 -6.91 -8.59 -1.48
N ARG A 29 -6.09 -9.09 -0.54
CA ARG A 29 -5.89 -8.50 0.78
C ARG A 29 -5.32 -7.09 0.66
N TRP A 30 -4.26 -6.90 -0.12
CA TRP A 30 -3.63 -5.59 -0.29
C TRP A 30 -4.57 -4.60 -0.98
N GLN A 31 -5.32 -5.03 -1.99
CA GLN A 31 -6.33 -4.19 -2.64
C GLN A 31 -7.39 -3.71 -1.65
N ARG A 32 -7.86 -4.59 -0.76
CA ARG A 32 -8.80 -4.23 0.31
C ARG A 32 -8.19 -3.21 1.27
N LEU A 33 -6.94 -3.40 1.70
CA LEU A 33 -6.24 -2.44 2.57
C LEU A 33 -6.08 -1.08 1.89
N ALA A 34 -5.65 -1.05 0.63
CA ALA A 34 -5.48 0.19 -0.12
C ALA A 34 -6.82 0.92 -0.32
N GLN A 35 -7.91 0.18 -0.53
CA GLN A 35 -9.24 0.78 -0.62
C GLN A 35 -9.71 1.36 0.71
N MET A 36 -9.47 0.66 1.83
CA MET A 36 -9.76 1.17 3.17
C MET A 36 -8.98 2.45 3.49
N LEU A 37 -7.69 2.52 3.10
CA LEU A 37 -6.87 3.72 3.25
C LEU A 37 -7.42 4.88 2.42
N ALA A 38 -7.75 4.64 1.14
CA ALA A 38 -8.27 5.68 0.26
C ALA A 38 -9.62 6.23 0.75
N ASP A 39 -10.53 5.34 1.18
CA ASP A 39 -11.82 5.72 1.73
C ASP A 39 -11.67 6.49 3.06
N GLY A 40 -10.82 5.98 3.95
CA GLY A 40 -10.57 6.61 5.24
C GLY A 40 -9.93 7.99 5.15
N LEU A 41 -9.14 8.26 4.10
CA LEU A 41 -8.49 9.54 3.84
C LEU A 41 -9.32 10.46 2.92
N SER A 42 -10.45 9.98 2.41
CA SER A 42 -11.37 10.78 1.61
C SER A 42 -12.04 11.86 2.46
N GLY A 43 -12.36 13.00 1.84
CA GLY A 43 -13.07 14.11 2.48
C GLY A 43 -12.22 15.02 3.38
N ILE A 44 -10.90 14.80 3.45
CA ILE A 44 -9.98 15.70 4.14
C ILE A 44 -9.68 16.90 3.24
N PRO A 45 -9.94 18.14 3.68
CA PRO A 45 -9.67 19.33 2.87
C PRO A 45 -8.17 19.46 2.58
N GLY A 46 -7.83 19.64 1.30
CA GLY A 46 -6.44 19.74 0.84
C GLY A 46 -5.70 18.42 0.68
N LEU A 47 -6.31 17.28 1.02
CA LEU A 47 -5.74 15.96 0.75
C LEU A 47 -6.59 15.22 -0.28
N THR A 48 -5.97 14.80 -1.38
CA THR A 48 -6.61 13.90 -2.35
C THR A 48 -5.98 12.51 -2.24
N ALA A 49 -6.77 11.52 -1.85
CA ALA A 49 -6.35 10.11 -1.78
C ALA A 49 -6.95 9.33 -2.95
N THR A 50 -6.09 8.87 -3.86
CA THR A 50 -6.49 8.11 -5.05
C THR A 50 -6.05 6.66 -4.88
N TYR A 51 -7.03 5.75 -4.86
CA TYR A 51 -6.79 4.32 -4.87
C TYR A 51 -6.08 3.89 -6.16
N ASN A 52 -5.06 3.06 -6.02
CA ASN A 52 -4.38 2.38 -7.12
C ASN A 52 -4.46 0.87 -6.87
N ASP A 53 -5.12 0.15 -7.78
CA ASP A 53 -5.35 -1.28 -7.64
C ASP A 53 -4.12 -2.14 -7.99
N GLY A 54 -3.05 -1.51 -8.47
CA GLY A 54 -1.81 -2.18 -8.84
C GLY A 54 -1.83 -2.81 -10.23
N GLN A 55 -2.87 -2.61 -11.04
CA GLN A 55 -2.99 -3.22 -12.38
C GLN A 55 -1.77 -3.00 -13.29
N LYS A 56 -1.10 -1.85 -13.15
CA LYS A 56 0.06 -1.49 -14.01
C LYS A 56 1.39 -2.11 -13.56
N ASN A 57 1.55 -2.41 -12.27
CA ASN A 57 2.84 -2.73 -11.68
C ASN A 57 2.80 -3.87 -10.64
N GLY A 58 1.64 -4.50 -10.46
CA GLY A 58 1.38 -5.54 -9.46
C GLY A 58 1.40 -5.04 -8.01
N ARG A 59 1.38 -3.73 -7.78
CA ARG A 59 1.60 -3.11 -6.46
C ARG A 59 0.46 -2.16 -6.13
N PRO A 60 -0.64 -2.66 -5.53
CA PRO A 60 -1.70 -1.79 -5.05
C PRO A 60 -1.20 -0.83 -3.98
N GLY A 61 -1.88 0.31 -3.85
CA GLY A 61 -1.51 1.37 -2.92
C GLY A 61 -2.44 2.56 -3.01
N VAL A 62 -2.06 3.66 -2.37
CA VAL A 62 -2.81 4.92 -2.40
C VAL A 62 -1.87 6.05 -2.78
N ASN A 63 -2.23 6.79 -3.82
CA ASN A 63 -1.54 8.01 -4.19
C ASN A 63 -2.18 9.17 -3.44
N LEU A 64 -1.39 9.86 -2.64
CA LEU A 64 -1.78 11.07 -1.94
C LEU A 64 -1.27 12.27 -2.71
N LYS A 65 -2.14 13.27 -2.86
CA LYS A 65 -1.76 14.61 -3.29
C LYS A 65 -2.12 15.59 -2.17
N ILE A 66 -1.11 16.32 -1.71
CA ILE A 66 -1.19 17.29 -0.63
C ILE A 66 -1.20 18.67 -1.27
N ASP A 67 -2.26 19.42 -0.99
CA ASP A 67 -2.37 20.83 -1.33
C ASP A 67 -1.80 21.65 -0.18
N SER A 68 -0.59 22.17 -0.37
CA SER A 68 0.10 22.96 0.65
C SER A 68 -0.56 24.31 0.93
N GLN A 69 -1.40 24.81 0.03
CA GLN A 69 -2.13 26.08 0.26
C GLN A 69 -3.29 25.88 1.23
N VAL A 70 -3.93 24.70 1.20
CA VAL A 70 -5.03 24.35 2.11
C VAL A 70 -4.51 23.78 3.42
N ILE A 71 -3.54 22.86 3.39
CA ILE A 71 -3.00 22.19 4.59
C ILE A 71 -1.95 23.06 5.29
N GLY A 72 -1.34 24.02 4.61
CA GLY A 72 -0.27 24.86 5.16
C GLY A 72 1.07 24.15 5.33
N LYS A 73 1.17 22.87 4.91
CA LYS A 73 2.38 22.04 4.99
C LYS A 73 2.71 21.46 3.62
N SER A 74 4.00 21.35 3.31
CA SER A 74 4.43 20.63 2.12
C SER A 74 4.28 19.12 2.30
N ALA A 75 4.27 18.36 1.21
CA ALA A 75 4.31 16.90 1.33
C ALA A 75 5.58 16.41 2.06
N ILE A 76 6.69 17.13 1.95
CA ILE A 76 7.93 16.81 2.65
C ILE A 76 7.76 16.98 4.17
N ASP A 77 7.13 18.07 4.62
CA ASP A 77 6.81 18.30 6.03
C ASP A 77 5.92 17.18 6.58
N VAL A 78 4.88 16.83 5.84
CA VAL A 78 3.97 15.74 6.21
C VAL A 78 4.72 14.41 6.33
N VAL A 79 5.64 14.08 5.42
CA VAL A 79 6.44 12.85 5.55
C VAL A 79 7.37 12.91 6.76
N ASN A 80 8.01 14.05 7.02
CA ASN A 80 8.87 14.20 8.18
C ASN A 80 8.09 14.01 9.49
N GLU A 81 6.87 14.54 9.60
CA GLU A 81 5.99 14.35 10.77
C GLU A 81 5.47 12.91 10.91
N LEU A 82 5.22 12.22 9.79
CA LEU A 82 4.86 10.81 9.77
C LEU A 82 6.04 9.91 10.18
N ALA A 83 7.27 10.29 9.80
CA ALA A 83 8.49 9.57 10.15
C ALA A 83 8.93 9.82 11.60
N ALA A 84 8.63 11.00 12.15
CA ALA A 84 8.93 11.38 13.54
C ALA A 84 7.84 10.94 14.54
N GLY A 85 6.69 10.46 14.04
CA GLY A 85 5.58 9.99 14.86
C GLY A 85 5.72 8.55 15.36
N ASP A 86 4.80 8.16 16.24
CA ASP A 86 4.60 6.78 16.68
C ASP A 86 3.16 6.33 16.33
N PRO A 87 2.97 5.30 15.48
CA PRO A 87 3.98 4.53 14.76
C PRO A 87 4.59 5.27 13.55
N ILE A 88 5.80 4.86 13.16
CA ILE A 88 6.50 5.38 11.97
C ILE A 88 5.74 4.93 10.71
N VAL A 89 5.24 5.89 9.92
CA VAL A 89 4.59 5.60 8.64
C VAL A 89 5.53 5.95 7.49
N ALA A 90 6.12 4.93 6.87
CA ALA A 90 6.98 5.10 5.71
C ALA A 90 6.16 5.18 4.41
N VAL A 91 6.40 6.21 3.61
CA VAL A 91 5.75 6.42 2.31
C VAL A 91 6.78 6.64 1.20
N ALA A 92 6.44 6.27 -0.03
CA ALA A 92 7.30 6.54 -1.17
C ALA A 92 7.20 8.03 -1.58
N GLN A 93 8.36 8.69 -1.61
CA GLN A 93 8.50 10.14 -1.79
C GLN A 93 8.85 10.57 -3.23
N GLY A 94 8.65 9.70 -4.22
CA GLY A 94 9.08 9.94 -5.61
C GLY A 94 8.49 11.19 -6.27
N GLY A 95 7.46 11.81 -5.68
CA GLY A 95 6.88 13.08 -6.12
C GLY A 95 6.69 14.09 -4.99
N ALA A 96 7.39 13.95 -3.86
CA ALA A 96 7.16 14.79 -2.68
C ALA A 96 7.39 16.29 -2.94
N ASP A 97 8.36 16.63 -3.80
CA ASP A 97 8.61 18.00 -4.29
C ASP A 97 7.37 18.61 -4.99
N GLY A 98 6.62 17.77 -5.71
CA GLY A 98 5.36 18.15 -6.37
C GLY A 98 4.10 17.91 -5.53
N GLY A 99 4.23 17.71 -4.22
CA GLY A 99 3.10 17.47 -3.32
C GLY A 99 2.50 16.06 -3.42
N GLN A 100 3.20 15.09 -4.03
CA GLN A 100 2.69 13.74 -4.26
C GLN A 100 3.43 12.69 -3.44
N LEU A 101 2.69 11.84 -2.75
CA LEU A 101 3.21 10.73 -1.97
C LEU A 101 2.50 9.44 -2.35
N THR A 102 3.17 8.30 -2.20
CA THR A 102 2.54 7.00 -2.43
C THR A 102 2.63 6.13 -1.18
N LEU A 103 1.47 5.75 -0.67
CA LEU A 103 1.31 4.78 0.41
C LEU A 103 1.31 3.36 -0.16
N GLY A 104 2.34 2.59 0.16
CA GLY A 104 2.40 1.16 -0.15
C GLY A 104 1.74 0.34 0.95
N VAL A 105 0.85 -0.58 0.57
CA VAL A 105 0.12 -1.43 1.53
C VAL A 105 0.75 -2.80 1.77
N MET A 106 1.77 -3.14 0.98
CA MET A 106 2.45 -4.44 1.07
C MET A 106 3.19 -4.64 2.40
N CYS A 107 3.54 -3.55 3.09
CA CYS A 107 4.24 -3.58 4.38
C CYS A 107 3.30 -3.33 5.58
N LEU A 108 2.00 -3.12 5.37
CA LEU A 108 1.05 -2.96 6.47
C LEU A 108 0.58 -4.33 6.98
N ALA A 109 0.68 -4.53 8.30
CA ALA A 109 0.02 -5.65 8.96
C ALA A 109 -1.50 -5.45 9.03
N GLU A 110 -2.22 -6.55 9.28
CA GLU A 110 -3.67 -6.50 9.48
C GLU A 110 -3.98 -5.69 10.74
N GLY A 111 -4.86 -4.69 10.61
CA GLY A 111 -5.21 -3.79 11.71
C GLY A 111 -4.38 -2.51 11.79
N GLU A 112 -3.30 -2.36 11.02
CA GLU A 112 -2.52 -1.11 11.00
C GLU A 112 -3.14 -0.02 10.12
N ALA A 113 -3.92 -0.39 9.11
CA ALA A 113 -4.60 0.56 8.22
C ALA A 113 -5.37 1.67 8.97
N PRO A 114 -6.24 1.39 9.97
CA PRO A 114 -6.91 2.44 10.74
C PRO A 114 -5.94 3.33 11.53
N ILE A 115 -4.82 2.79 12.03
CA ILE A 115 -3.80 3.55 12.77
C ILE A 115 -3.13 4.55 11.83
N VAL A 116 -2.75 4.10 10.63
CA VAL A 116 -2.16 4.95 9.59
C VAL A 116 -3.12 6.04 9.14
N ILE A 117 -4.41 5.72 8.94
CA ILE A 117 -5.44 6.72 8.60
C ILE A 117 -5.56 7.78 9.70
N GLY A 118 -5.63 7.34 10.96
CA GLY A 118 -5.72 8.26 12.11
C GLY A 118 -4.53 9.20 12.19
N ARG A 119 -3.31 8.66 12.00
CA ARG A 119 -2.09 9.46 12.04
C ARG A 119 -1.99 10.45 10.88
N LEU A 120 -2.33 10.03 9.65
CA LEU A 120 -2.37 10.94 8.51
C LEU A 120 -3.36 12.07 8.73
N LYS A 121 -4.55 11.77 9.26
CA LYS A 121 -5.55 12.79 9.64
C LYS A 121 -5.01 13.79 10.65
N ASP A 122 -4.35 13.30 11.68
CA ASP A 122 -3.75 14.13 12.73
C ASP A 122 -2.71 15.10 12.15
N VAL A 123 -1.78 14.60 11.31
CA VAL A 123 -0.71 15.42 10.71
C VAL A 123 -1.25 16.51 9.77
N VAL A 124 -2.29 16.21 8.98
CA VAL A 124 -2.85 17.15 8.00
C VAL A 124 -3.97 18.05 8.55
N SER A 125 -4.47 17.79 9.77
CA SER A 125 -5.49 18.62 10.43
C SER A 125 -4.90 19.61 11.44
N HIS A 126 -3.58 19.61 11.61
CA HIS A 126 -2.86 20.43 12.59
C HIS A 126 -2.26 21.68 11.95
#